data_AF-A0A3E2VVS4-F1
#
_entry.id   AF-A0A3E2VVS4-F1
#
_cell.length_a   1.000
_cell.length_b   1.000
_cell.length_c   1.000
_cell.angle_alpha   90.00
_cell.angle_beta   90.00
_cell.angle_gamma   90.00
#
_symmetry.space_group_name_H-M   'P 1'
#
loop_
_entity.id
_entity.type
_entity.pdbx_description
1 polymer ?
#
loop_
_entity_poly.entity_id
_entity_poly.type
_entity_poly.pdbx_seq_one_letter_code
_entity_poly.pdbx_strand_id
1 'polypeptide(L)'
;MKKSEKDALKQKIQSENILVRRLGSWVKVGGIIFLVTAGLCVWGFTGMKDPILPDISDTVRNVIKWIALVGAILSGGFTIMSFMSFRNGKKHVLAMIDELKGF
;
A
#
# COMPACT_ATOMS: atom_id res chain seq x y z
N MET A 1 10.27 36.05 9.96
CA MET A 1 11.09 34.86 10.26
C MET A 1 12.51 35.04 9.78
N LYS A 2 13.48 34.52 10.53
CA LYS A 2 14.88 34.47 10.10
C LYS A 2 15.01 33.52 8.90
N LYS A 3 15.93 33.81 7.98
CA LYS A 3 16.25 33.00 6.80
C LYS A 3 16.44 31.50 7.15
N SER A 4 17.06 31.24 8.30
CA SER A 4 17.24 29.92 8.90
C SER A 4 15.93 29.15 9.16
N GLU A 5 14.84 29.81 9.56
CA GLU A 5 13.57 29.14 9.81
C GLU A 5 12.89 28.75 8.50
N LYS A 6 12.98 29.60 7.47
CA LYS A 6 12.49 29.28 6.11
C LYS A 6 13.27 28.11 5.49
N ASP A 7 14.58 28.03 5.72
CA ASP A 7 15.41 26.93 5.20
C ASP A 7 15.18 25.61 5.96
N ALA A 8 14.97 25.66 7.28
CA ALA A 8 14.57 24.49 8.08
C ALA A 8 13.19 23.96 7.65
N LEU A 9 12.23 24.85 7.37
CA LEU A 9 10.90 24.48 6.88
C LEU A 9 10.99 23.80 5.50
N LYS A 10 11.82 24.32 4.59
CA LYS A 10 12.05 23.73 3.26
C LYS A 10 12.66 22.33 3.36
N GLN A 11 13.66 22.12 4.23
CA GLN A 11 14.23 20.79 4.45
C GLN A 11 13.19 19.80 4.98
N LYS A 12 12.33 20.22 5.92
CA LYS A 12 11.27 19.39 6.48
C LYS A 12 10.21 19.03 5.43
N ILE A 13 9.83 19.97 4.58
CA ILE A 13 8.92 19.72 3.45
C ILE A 13 9.54 18.72 2.46
N GLN A 14 10.84 18.85 2.15
CA GLN A 14 11.50 17.91 1.25
C GLN A 14 11.57 16.49 1.82
N SER A 15 11.91 16.33 3.10
CA SER A 15 11.96 15.01 3.74
C SER A 15 10.58 14.37 3.82
N GLU A 16 9.55 15.12 4.20
CA GLU A 16 8.16 14.61 4.20
C GLU A 16 7.67 14.26 2.78
N ASN A 17 8.01 15.05 1.76
CA ASN A 17 7.60 14.75 0.39
C ASN A 17 8.27 13.46 -0.14
N ILE A 18 9.51 13.18 0.25
CA ILE A 18 10.19 11.91 -0.05
C ILE A 18 9.45 10.74 0.63
N LEU A 19 9.07 10.89 1.91
CA LEU A 19 8.31 9.89 2.65
C LEU A 19 6.93 9.64 2.04
N VAL A 20 6.21 10.69 1.65
CA VAL A 20 4.91 10.60 0.97
C VAL A 20 5.04 9.92 -0.39
N ARG A 21 6.09 10.23 -1.17
CA ARG A 21 6.35 9.51 -2.43
C ARG A 21 6.63 8.03 -2.21
N ARG A 22 7.42 7.68 -1.19
CA ARG A 22 7.65 6.27 -0.82
C ARG A 22 6.34 5.60 -0.42
N LEU A 23 5.53 6.22 0.44
CA LEU A 23 4.20 5.71 0.82
C LEU A 23 3.33 5.43 -0.41
N GLY A 24 3.36 6.29 -1.43
CA GLY A 24 2.67 6.06 -2.70
C GLY A 24 3.13 4.78 -3.43
N SER A 25 4.43 4.50 -3.45
CA SER A 25 4.96 3.24 -3.99
C SER A 25 4.55 2.03 -3.15
N TRP A 26 4.56 2.15 -1.82
CA TRP A 26 4.13 1.08 -0.91
C TRP A 26 2.64 0.75 -1.04
N VAL A 27 1.79 1.75 -1.28
CA VAL A 27 0.37 1.54 -1.61
C VAL A 27 0.21 0.71 -2.89
N LYS A 28 1.00 1.01 -3.93
CA LYS A 28 0.97 0.25 -5.20
C LYS A 28 1.41 -1.20 -4.98
N VAL A 29 2.51 -1.41 -4.26
CA VAL A 29 3.02 -2.76 -3.97
C VAL A 29 2.02 -3.54 -3.13
N GLY A 30 1.46 -2.94 -2.07
CA GLY A 30 0.42 -3.55 -1.24
C GLY A 30 -0.82 -3.92 -2.04
N GLY A 31 -1.29 -3.02 -2.93
CA GLY A 31 -2.41 -3.27 -3.81
C GLY A 31 -2.16 -4.42 -4.80
N ILE A 32 -0.95 -4.52 -5.36
CA ILE A 32 -0.59 -5.65 -6.24
C ILE A 32 -0.59 -6.97 -5.46
N ILE A 33 0.00 -7.00 -4.27
CA ILE A 33 0.02 -8.19 -3.42
C ILE A 33 -1.41 -8.61 -3.05
N PHE A 34 -2.28 -7.66 -2.74
CA PHE A 34 -3.69 -7.90 -2.49
C PHE A 34 -4.40 -8.50 -3.70
N LEU A 35 -4.16 -7.98 -4.91
CA LEU A 35 -4.76 -8.53 -6.13
C LEU A 35 -4.29 -9.97 -6.40
N VAL A 36 -3.00 -10.27 -6.19
CA VAL A 36 -2.46 -11.63 -6.36
C VAL A 36 -3.06 -12.58 -5.33
N THR A 37 -3.11 -12.19 -4.06
CA THR A 37 -3.72 -13.02 -3.01
C THR A 37 -5.23 -13.19 -3.20
N ALA A 38 -5.95 -12.16 -3.65
CA ALA A 38 -7.36 -12.25 -4.00
C ALA A 38 -7.59 -13.22 -5.18
N GLY A 39 -6.75 -13.15 -6.22
CA GLY A 39 -6.79 -14.06 -7.36
C GLY A 39 -6.54 -15.52 -6.93
N LEU A 40 -5.55 -15.76 -6.07
CA LEU A 40 -5.30 -17.07 -5.47
C LEU A 40 -6.45 -17.55 -4.59
N CYS A 41 -7.13 -16.63 -3.90
CA CYS A 41 -8.30 -16.95 -3.10
C CYS A 41 -9.47 -17.40 -3.98
N VAL A 42 -9.78 -16.64 -5.03
CA VAL A 42 -10.85 -16.99 -6.00
C VAL A 42 -10.52 -18.34 -6.63
N TRP A 43 -9.30 -18.50 -7.15
CA TRP A 43 -8.84 -19.78 -7.69
C TRP A 43 -9.02 -20.93 -6.70
N GLY A 44 -8.54 -20.73 -5.47
CA GLY A 44 -8.67 -21.69 -4.40
C GLY A 44 -10.13 -22.05 -4.14
N PHE A 45 -11.03 -21.08 -3.96
CA PHE A 45 -12.44 -21.37 -3.64
C PHE A 45 -13.22 -21.95 -4.82
N THR A 46 -12.98 -21.52 -6.06
CA THR A 46 -13.79 -21.90 -7.23
C THR A 46 -13.56 -23.33 -7.75
N GLY A 47 -12.51 -24.02 -7.34
CA GLY A 47 -12.26 -25.37 -7.87
C GLY A 47 -11.64 -25.39 -9.27
N MET A 48 -11.39 -24.22 -9.88
CA MET A 48 -10.86 -24.10 -11.24
C MET A 48 -9.60 -24.93 -11.46
N LYS A 49 -9.68 -25.85 -12.44
CA LYS A 49 -8.54 -26.59 -12.96
C LYS A 49 -7.98 -25.79 -14.12
N ASP A 50 -6.86 -25.13 -13.87
CA ASP A 50 -6.20 -24.29 -14.86
C ASP A 50 -4.94 -24.99 -15.38
N PRO A 51 -4.56 -24.77 -16.65
CA PRO A 51 -3.34 -25.33 -17.23
C PRO A 51 -2.04 -24.82 -16.58
N ILE A 52 -2.12 -23.78 -15.73
CA ILE A 52 -0.98 -23.20 -15.00
C ILE A 52 -0.63 -24.04 -13.75
N LEU A 53 -1.64 -24.62 -13.10
CA LEU A 53 -1.48 -25.47 -11.91
C LEU A 53 -2.20 -26.82 -12.12
N PRO A 54 -1.79 -27.62 -13.12
CA PRO A 54 -2.39 -28.93 -13.37
C PRO A 54 -2.03 -29.89 -12.22
N ASP A 55 -2.97 -30.74 -11.83
CA ASP A 55 -2.78 -31.82 -10.84
C ASP A 55 -2.37 -31.41 -9.41
N ILE A 56 -2.85 -30.27 -8.91
CA ILE A 56 -2.75 -29.98 -7.48
C ILE A 56 -3.76 -30.82 -6.68
N SER A 57 -3.26 -31.56 -5.67
CA SER A 57 -4.11 -32.35 -4.77
C SER A 57 -5.07 -31.48 -3.96
N ASP A 58 -6.26 -32.01 -3.66
CA ASP A 58 -7.31 -31.27 -2.93
C ASP A 58 -6.82 -30.77 -1.56
N THR A 59 -5.93 -31.52 -0.91
CA THR A 59 -5.29 -31.12 0.36
C THR A 59 -4.44 -29.87 0.20
N VAL A 60 -3.57 -29.83 -0.82
CA VAL A 60 -2.71 -28.67 -1.09
C VAL A 60 -3.56 -27.46 -1.47
N ARG A 61 -4.60 -27.69 -2.28
CA ARG A 61 -5.56 -26.64 -2.69
C ARG A 61 -6.28 -26.05 -1.48
N ASN A 62 -6.67 -26.87 -0.51
CA ASN A 62 -7.33 -26.41 0.72
C ASN A 62 -6.39 -25.56 1.58
N VAL A 63 -5.12 -25.95 1.72
CA VAL A 63 -4.12 -25.16 2.45
C VAL A 63 -3.88 -23.80 1.77
N ILE A 64 -3.74 -23.79 0.44
CA ILE A 64 -3.54 -22.56 -0.33
C ILE A 64 -4.73 -21.60 -0.19
N LYS A 65 -5.98 -22.10 -0.17
CA LYS A 65 -7.18 -21.27 0.06
C LYS A 65 -7.07 -20.47 1.34
N TRP A 66 -6.74 -21.14 2.45
CA TRP A 66 -6.69 -20.50 3.77
C TRP A 66 -5.51 -19.53 3.89
N ILE A 67 -4.34 -19.89 3.35
CA ILE A 67 -3.18 -18.98 3.32
C ILE A 67 -3.48 -17.75 2.47
N ALA A 68 -4.09 -17.93 1.29
CA ALA A 68 -4.49 -16.84 0.42
C ALA A 68 -5.54 -15.94 1.08
N LEU A 69 -6.49 -16.51 1.84
CA LEU A 69 -7.50 -15.75 2.59
C LEU A 69 -6.86 -14.88 3.67
N VAL A 70 -5.99 -15.46 4.50
CA VAL A 70 -5.26 -14.73 5.55
C VAL A 70 -4.39 -13.65 4.92
N GLY A 71 -3.67 -13.98 3.84
CA GLY A 71 -2.86 -13.03 3.09
C GLY A 71 -3.68 -11.89 2.48
N ALA A 72 -4.86 -12.17 1.95
CA ALA A 72 -5.77 -11.17 1.39
C ALA A 72 -6.31 -10.23 2.47
N ILE A 73 -6.66 -10.74 3.65
CA ILE A 73 -7.11 -9.90 4.78
C ILE A 73 -5.98 -8.98 5.25
N LEU A 74 -4.79 -9.53 5.46
CA LEU A 74 -3.63 -8.76 5.93
C LEU A 74 -3.18 -7.71 4.90
N SER A 75 -3.04 -8.09 3.64
CA SER A 75 -2.64 -7.18 2.57
C SER A 75 -3.72 -6.15 2.25
N GLY A 76 -5.01 -6.51 2.34
CA GLY A 76 -6.14 -5.60 2.17
C GLY A 76 -6.13 -4.53 3.27
N GLY A 77 -6.01 -4.94 4.53
CA GLY A 77 -5.90 -4.01 5.67
C GLY A 77 -4.69 -3.08 5.55
N PHE A 78 -3.53 -3.63 5.19
CA PHE A 78 -2.32 -2.86 4.95
C PHE A 78 -2.47 -1.85 3.79
N THR A 79 -3.13 -2.25 2.72
CA THR A 79 -3.36 -1.39 1.54
C THR A 79 -4.27 -0.22 1.88
N ILE A 80 -5.35 -0.46 2.64
CA ILE A 80 -6.27 0.60 3.10
C ILE A 80 -5.55 1.58 4.03
N MET A 81 -4.82 1.09 5.02
CA MET A 81 -4.05 1.94 5.94
C MET A 81 -2.98 2.76 5.22
N SER A 82 -2.27 2.14 4.27
CA SER A 82 -1.26 2.81 3.45
C SER A 82 -1.90 3.88 2.57
N PHE A 83 -3.08 3.63 2.00
CA PHE A 83 -3.80 4.58 1.17
C PHE A 83 -4.28 5.79 1.97
N MET A 84 -4.84 5.57 3.17
CA MET A 84 -5.23 6.65 4.08
C MET A 84 -4.01 7.48 4.51
N SER A 85 -2.92 6.81 4.87
CA SER A 85 -1.66 7.47 5.25
C SER A 85 -1.09 8.32 4.10
N PHE A 86 -1.16 7.85 2.86
CA PHE A 86 -0.74 8.62 1.69
C PHE A 86 -1.61 9.86 1.46
N ARG A 87 -2.94 9.73 1.60
CA ARG A 87 -3.86 10.86 1.47
C ARG A 87 -3.64 11.90 2.57
N ASN A 88 -3.46 11.44 3.80
CA ASN A 88 -3.21 12.31 4.95
C ASN A 88 -1.84 12.99 4.87
N GLY A 89 -0.80 12.26 4.47
CA GLY A 89 0.55 12.81 4.27
C GLY A 89 0.58 13.88 3.18
N LYS A 90 -0.15 13.70 2.07
CA LYS A 90 -0.28 14.74 1.05
C LYS A 90 -0.92 16.03 1.58
N LYS A 91 -1.99 15.90 2.37
CA LYS A 91 -2.67 17.05 2.99
C LYS A 91 -1.74 17.79 3.96
N HIS A 92 -0.98 17.06 4.76
CA HIS A 92 -0.02 17.64 5.70
C HIS A 92 1.10 18.41 5.01
N VAL A 93 1.69 17.82 3.96
CA VAL A 93 2.72 18.49 3.15
C VAL A 93 2.17 19.74 2.45
N LEU A 94 0.92 19.70 1.96
CA LEU A 94 0.26 20.88 1.38
C LEU A 94 0.05 21.99 2.40
N ALA A 95 -0.39 21.66 3.62
CA ALA A 95 -0.56 22.64 4.68
C ALA A 95 0.77 23.33 5.05
N MET A 96 1.87 22.58 5.12
CA MET A 96 3.22 23.16 5.33
C MET A 96 3.67 24.06 4.19
N ILE A 97 3.29 23.76 2.94
CA ILE A 97 3.61 24.60 1.77
C ILE A 97 2.79 25.89 1.78
N ASP A 98 1.51 25.82 2.14
CA ASP A 98 0.64 27.00 2.25
C ASP A 98 1.09 27.91 3.40
N GLU A 99 1.49 27.33 4.54
CA GLU A 99 2.14 28.06 5.62
C GLU A 99 3.40 28.79 5.12
N LEU A 100 4.28 28.10 4.37
CA LEU A 100 5.46 28.73 3.76
C LEU A 100 5.13 29.86 2.77
N LYS A 101 4.03 29.76 2.01
CA LYS A 101 3.59 30.78 1.04
C LYS A 101 2.87 31.96 1.68
N GLY A 102 2.24 31.76 2.83
CA GLY A 102 1.62 32.82 3.64
C GLY A 102 2.62 33.69 4.39
N PHE A 103 3.92 33.38 4.31
CA PHE A 103 5.06 34.05 4.96
C PHE A 103 6.05 34.73 4.01
#